data_AF-A0A8I1HB95-F1
#
_entry.id   AF-A0A8I1HB95-F1
#
_cell.length_a   1.000
_cell.length_b   1.000
_cell.length_c   1.000
_cell.angle_alpha   90.00
_cell.angle_beta   90.00
_cell.angle_gamma   90.00
#
_symmetry.space_group_name_H-M   'P 1'
#
loop_
_entity.id
_entity.type
_entity.pdbx_description
1 polymer ?
#
loop_
_entity_poly.entity_id
_entity_poly.type
_entity_poly.pdbx_seq_one_letter_code
_entity_poly.pdbx_strand_id
1 'polypeptide(L)'
;MSKLIVLSNRISMPSGKASAGGLAVAVQDALNDSNGIWLGWNGQQITDSEAPEFEQASSQGIDYITCPLTHQQYAQYYCGFANKVLWPAMHSREDLIEYDAQEYSTYQKVNRLFAEKLKQLAQPEDLIWIHDYHFFSVARYCRELGMQNKIGFFLHIPFASLNIWRKIPVGRELIQDLSQYDVIGLQTQIDQNACMQTCLNLLEAQKIQSNNISYKKRQILIKSYPIGVQPEIIQKQAQQDLAISSVFNFEEIPRQKTIIGVDRIDYSKGLLERFNAFATFLETSPEYHGLVRHLQVAIPSRTDIPAYQRLYQRFKTKLELINEEFAHEDWRPVDCCYDTVQHHNLMHIYRHSDICWISSLRDGMNLVAKEYIAAQDPENPGVLILSKYAGAAEQMSQALIVDPQDRAAMMDALKMALEMSKAERINRYQQLIEGLTSSDLTHWRNNFLDDLEKTPTLLMKPQRLLQDNYQSIYQVL
;
A
#
# COMPACT_ATOMS: atom_id res chain seq x y z
N MET A 1 1.72 30.91 -1.61
CA MET A 1 0.84 29.83 -1.09
C MET A 1 1.76 28.73 -0.57
N SER A 2 1.40 28.09 0.53
CA SER A 2 2.13 26.92 1.04
C SER A 2 2.08 25.82 -0.03
N LYS A 3 3.23 25.21 -0.33
CA LYS A 3 3.29 24.07 -1.26
C LYS A 3 3.12 22.77 -0.48
N LEU A 4 2.54 21.78 -1.15
CA LEU A 4 2.61 20.40 -0.70
C LEU A 4 3.86 19.74 -1.28
N ILE A 5 4.68 19.14 -0.43
CA ILE A 5 5.84 18.32 -0.82
C ILE A 5 5.55 16.88 -0.45
N VAL A 6 5.40 16.02 -1.44
CA VAL A 6 5.17 14.58 -1.26
C VAL A 6 6.47 13.81 -1.40
N LEU A 7 6.76 12.91 -0.46
CA LEU A 7 7.86 11.95 -0.53
C LEU A 7 7.32 10.52 -0.60
N SER A 8 7.65 9.77 -1.66
CA SER A 8 7.31 8.35 -1.79
C SER A 8 8.47 7.53 -2.37
N ASN A 9 8.54 6.24 -2.05
CA ASN A 9 9.73 5.44 -2.36
C ASN A 9 9.95 5.29 -3.87
N ARG A 10 8.89 5.28 -4.68
CA ARG A 10 9.01 5.19 -6.13
C ARG A 10 8.21 6.29 -6.80
N ILE A 11 8.81 6.91 -7.80
CA ILE A 11 8.16 7.85 -8.71
C ILE A 11 8.29 7.29 -10.13
N SER A 12 7.20 7.31 -10.88
CA SER A 12 7.27 7.12 -12.32
C SER A 12 7.26 8.49 -12.96
N MET A 13 8.30 8.83 -13.71
CA MET A 13 8.32 10.08 -14.47
C MET A 13 7.15 10.11 -15.45
N PRO A 14 6.49 11.25 -15.65
CA PRO A 14 5.39 11.36 -16.59
C PRO A 14 5.90 11.08 -18.00
N SER A 15 5.62 9.88 -18.52
CA SER A 15 6.04 9.41 -19.85
C SER A 15 4.93 9.55 -20.90
N GLY A 16 3.94 10.41 -20.65
CA GLY A 16 2.73 10.50 -21.48
C GLY A 16 1.80 9.28 -21.37
N LYS A 17 2.21 8.22 -20.65
CA LYS A 17 1.38 7.07 -20.27
C LYS A 17 1.03 7.21 -18.79
N ALA A 18 -0.27 7.23 -18.48
CA ALA A 18 -0.78 7.39 -17.12
C ALA A 18 -0.16 6.34 -16.18
N SER A 19 0.32 6.79 -15.02
CA SER A 19 0.78 5.92 -13.92
C SER A 19 -0.41 5.11 -13.40
N ALA A 20 -0.30 3.77 -13.45
CA ALA A 20 -1.41 2.82 -13.30
C ALA A 20 -1.81 2.49 -11.85
N GLY A 21 -1.61 3.38 -10.88
CA GLY A 21 -1.89 3.08 -9.46
C GLY A 21 -2.68 4.16 -8.73
N GLY A 22 -3.68 3.74 -7.93
CA GLY A 22 -4.56 4.65 -7.19
C GLY A 22 -3.85 5.67 -6.28
N LEU A 23 -2.72 5.30 -5.65
CA LEU A 23 -1.91 6.25 -4.86
C LEU A 23 -1.31 7.35 -5.74
N ALA A 24 -0.82 7.01 -6.92
CA ALA A 24 -0.16 7.98 -7.79
C ALA A 24 -1.15 9.03 -8.30
N VAL A 25 -2.37 8.61 -8.63
CA VAL A 25 -3.46 9.51 -9.03
C VAL A 25 -3.84 10.46 -7.88
N ALA A 26 -4.03 9.93 -6.66
CA ALA A 26 -4.39 10.73 -5.48
C ALA A 26 -3.38 11.84 -5.18
N VAL A 27 -2.10 11.45 -5.23
CA VAL A 27 -0.97 12.33 -4.97
C VAL A 27 -0.84 13.36 -6.08
N GLN A 28 -1.00 12.96 -7.34
CA GLN A 28 -1.00 13.87 -8.49
C GLN A 28 -2.08 14.94 -8.34
N ASP A 29 -3.32 14.55 -8.00
CA ASP A 29 -4.43 15.50 -7.80
C ASP A 29 -4.15 16.46 -6.65
N ALA A 30 -3.58 15.97 -5.54
CA ALA A 30 -3.15 16.81 -4.40
C ALA A 30 -2.08 17.84 -4.77
N LEU A 31 -1.13 17.43 -5.61
CA LEU A 31 0.00 18.27 -6.03
C LEU A 31 -0.43 19.29 -7.09
N ASN A 32 -1.37 18.94 -7.98
CA ASN A 32 -1.93 19.86 -8.97
C ASN A 32 -2.62 21.06 -8.32
N ASP A 33 -3.36 20.84 -7.24
CA ASP A 33 -4.07 21.91 -6.51
C ASP A 33 -3.10 22.92 -5.85
N SER A 34 -1.83 22.56 -5.64
CA SER A 34 -0.86 23.34 -4.85
C SER A 34 0.43 23.72 -5.59
N ASN A 35 0.56 23.40 -6.89
CA ASN A 35 1.84 23.42 -7.62
C ASN A 35 2.98 22.77 -6.81
N GLY A 36 2.68 21.56 -6.31
CA GLY A 36 3.49 20.85 -5.33
C GLY A 36 4.74 20.17 -5.92
N ILE A 37 5.53 19.58 -5.02
CA ILE A 37 6.74 18.83 -5.35
C ILE A 37 6.50 17.35 -5.07
N TRP A 38 6.92 16.46 -5.98
CA TRP A 38 6.98 15.02 -5.75
C TRP A 38 8.43 14.53 -5.73
N LEU A 39 8.91 14.15 -4.55
CA LEU A 39 10.26 13.66 -4.27
C LEU A 39 10.29 12.12 -4.11
N GLY A 40 11.30 11.44 -4.67
CA GLY A 40 11.41 9.98 -4.54
C GLY A 40 12.48 9.32 -5.41
N TRP A 41 12.59 7.99 -5.36
CA TRP A 41 13.51 7.24 -6.23
C TRP A 41 12.91 6.99 -7.62
N ASN A 42 13.72 7.19 -8.67
CA ASN A 42 13.30 7.06 -10.08
C ASN A 42 13.26 5.61 -10.59
N GLY A 43 13.63 4.62 -9.77
CA GLY A 43 13.67 3.21 -10.16
C GLY A 43 15.00 2.77 -10.77
N GLN A 44 15.94 3.69 -11.03
CA GLN A 44 17.25 3.37 -11.62
C GLN A 44 18.29 3.02 -10.55
N GLN A 45 19.26 2.21 -10.92
CA GLN A 45 20.42 1.88 -10.10
C GLN A 45 21.70 2.37 -10.74
N ILE A 46 22.59 2.93 -9.92
CA ILE A 46 23.92 3.39 -10.33
C ILE A 46 25.01 2.61 -9.60
N THR A 47 26.25 2.75 -10.07
CA THR A 47 27.41 2.10 -9.43
C THR A 47 27.67 2.67 -8.04
N ASP A 48 28.25 1.87 -7.13
CA ASP A 48 28.53 2.32 -5.75
C ASP A 48 29.66 3.37 -5.67
N SER A 49 30.40 3.58 -6.76
CA SER A 49 31.39 4.66 -6.89
C SER A 49 30.80 6.02 -7.21
N GLU A 50 29.55 6.07 -7.68
CA GLU A 50 28.85 7.30 -8.05
C GLU A 50 28.02 7.84 -6.89
N ALA A 51 27.92 9.17 -6.78
CA ALA A 51 27.03 9.80 -5.81
C ALA A 51 25.61 9.91 -6.42
N PRO A 52 24.53 9.54 -5.70
CA PRO A 52 23.18 9.76 -6.17
C PRO A 52 22.89 11.26 -6.35
N GLU A 53 22.65 11.68 -7.59
CA GLU A 53 22.25 13.04 -7.91
C GLU A 53 20.73 13.15 -8.04
N PHE A 54 20.18 14.28 -7.60
CA PHE A 54 18.75 14.57 -7.75
C PHE A 54 18.51 15.31 -9.05
N GLU A 55 17.72 14.70 -9.92
CA GLU A 55 17.21 15.29 -11.15
C GLU A 55 15.87 15.98 -10.88
N GLN A 56 15.57 17.03 -11.66
CA GLN A 56 14.30 17.75 -11.59
C GLN A 56 13.63 17.77 -12.97
N ALA A 57 12.33 17.52 -13.01
CA ALA A 57 11.49 17.77 -14.18
C ALA A 57 10.15 18.37 -13.74
N SER A 58 9.54 19.17 -14.58
CA SER A 58 8.21 19.74 -14.31
C SER A 58 7.21 19.25 -15.34
N SER A 59 6.04 18.81 -14.89
CA SER A 59 4.95 18.37 -15.78
C SER A 59 3.61 18.64 -15.12
N GLN A 60 2.67 19.22 -15.89
CA GLN A 60 1.30 19.53 -15.44
C GLN A 60 1.23 20.36 -14.14
N GLY A 61 2.22 21.23 -13.89
CA GLY A 61 2.26 22.06 -12.67
C GLY A 61 2.89 21.37 -11.45
N ILE A 62 3.39 20.15 -11.59
CA ILE A 62 4.10 19.41 -10.54
C ILE A 62 5.60 19.38 -10.84
N ASP A 63 6.41 19.67 -9.82
CA ASP A 63 7.85 19.49 -9.85
C ASP A 63 8.22 18.09 -9.34
N TYR A 64 8.69 17.23 -10.24
CA TYR A 64 9.23 15.91 -9.92
C TYR A 64 10.71 16.04 -9.61
N ILE A 65 11.11 15.58 -8.43
CA ILE A 65 12.51 15.56 -8.00
C ILE A 65 12.87 14.12 -7.69
N THR A 66 13.77 13.55 -8.46
CA THR A 66 14.07 12.12 -8.36
C THR A 66 15.55 11.83 -8.28
N CYS A 67 15.95 10.81 -7.52
CA CYS A 67 17.32 10.31 -7.54
C CYS A 67 17.36 8.82 -7.88
N PRO A 68 18.46 8.31 -8.46
CA PRO A 68 18.75 6.88 -8.47
C PRO A 68 19.17 6.40 -7.06
N LEU A 69 19.28 5.09 -6.89
CA LEU A 69 19.95 4.48 -5.74
C LEU A 69 21.22 3.78 -6.22
N THR A 70 22.26 3.72 -5.40
CA THR A 70 23.40 2.84 -5.73
C THR A 70 22.97 1.37 -5.61
N HIS A 71 23.72 0.44 -6.21
CA HIS A 71 23.45 -1.00 -6.06
C HIS A 71 23.41 -1.44 -4.59
N GLN A 72 24.35 -0.98 -3.77
CA GLN A 72 24.37 -1.25 -2.34
C GLN A 72 23.12 -0.67 -1.65
N GLN A 73 22.72 0.56 -1.97
CA GLN A 73 21.51 1.15 -1.39
C GLN A 73 20.27 0.35 -1.79
N TYR A 74 20.08 0.03 -3.06
CA TYR A 74 18.96 -0.80 -3.50
C TYR A 74 18.93 -2.15 -2.78
N ALA A 75 20.07 -2.85 -2.70
CA ALA A 75 20.18 -4.15 -2.07
C ALA A 75 19.89 -4.10 -0.56
N GLN A 76 20.44 -3.12 0.17
CA GLN A 76 20.41 -3.09 1.63
C GLN A 76 19.21 -2.31 2.21
N TYR A 77 18.76 -1.24 1.54
CA TYR A 77 17.60 -0.46 1.96
C TYR A 77 16.30 -1.06 1.43
N TYR A 78 16.17 -1.21 0.10
CA TYR A 78 14.91 -1.64 -0.52
C TYR A 78 14.73 -3.15 -0.42
N CYS A 79 15.66 -3.94 -0.95
CA CYS A 79 15.56 -5.40 -0.88
C CYS A 79 15.83 -5.94 0.53
N GLY A 80 16.72 -5.28 1.29
CA GLY A 80 17.08 -5.59 2.67
C GLY A 80 16.03 -5.09 3.66
N PHE A 81 16.40 -4.12 4.49
CA PHE A 81 15.61 -3.74 5.67
C PHE A 81 14.12 -3.47 5.39
N ALA A 82 13.79 -2.75 4.31
CA ALA A 82 12.39 -2.45 3.99
C ALA A 82 11.58 -3.72 3.67
N ASN A 83 12.08 -4.64 2.85
CA ASN A 83 11.31 -5.78 2.35
C ASN A 83 11.63 -7.15 3.00
N LYS A 84 12.73 -7.27 3.76
CA LYS A 84 13.08 -8.43 4.62
C LYS A 84 12.73 -8.24 6.09
N VAL A 85 12.62 -7.01 6.58
CA VAL A 85 12.27 -6.74 7.99
C VAL A 85 10.89 -6.09 8.10
N LEU A 86 10.73 -4.89 7.54
CA LEU A 86 9.51 -4.10 7.77
C LEU A 86 8.28 -4.72 7.08
N TRP A 87 8.38 -5.09 5.81
CA TRP A 87 7.27 -5.72 5.09
C TRP A 87 6.74 -7.00 5.79
N PRO A 88 7.55 -8.03 6.08
CA PRO A 88 7.04 -9.21 6.77
C PRO A 88 6.50 -8.89 8.17
N ALA A 89 7.16 -8.01 8.93
CA ALA A 89 6.67 -7.58 10.23
C ALA A 89 5.27 -6.95 10.17
N MET A 90 5.08 -5.98 9.28
CA MET A 90 3.79 -5.30 9.08
C MET A 90 2.69 -6.25 8.57
N HIS A 91 3.06 -7.33 7.88
CA HIS A 91 2.12 -8.34 7.40
C HIS A 91 1.98 -9.55 8.32
N SER A 92 2.43 -9.45 9.58
CA SER A 92 2.35 -10.53 10.58
C SER A 92 3.01 -11.84 10.14
N ARG A 93 4.08 -11.75 9.34
CA ARG A 93 4.93 -12.85 8.89
C ARG A 93 6.25 -12.84 9.63
N GLU A 94 6.17 -13.03 10.94
CA GLU A 94 7.33 -13.08 11.82
C GLU A 94 8.34 -14.15 11.37
N ASP A 95 7.85 -15.25 10.81
CA ASP A 95 8.64 -16.34 10.25
C ASP A 95 9.54 -15.94 9.07
N LEU A 96 9.31 -14.76 8.48
CA LEU A 96 10.06 -14.23 7.35
C LEU A 96 10.92 -13.00 7.70
N ILE A 97 10.98 -12.60 8.97
CA ILE A 97 11.78 -11.44 9.38
C ILE A 97 13.26 -11.84 9.41
N GLU A 98 14.06 -11.21 8.55
CA GLU A 98 15.51 -11.39 8.50
C GLU A 98 16.21 -10.04 8.78
N TYR A 99 16.71 -9.86 10.01
CA TYR A 99 17.39 -8.62 10.41
C TYR A 99 18.90 -8.67 10.16
N ASP A 100 19.41 -7.61 9.53
CA ASP A 100 20.84 -7.32 9.39
C ASP A 100 21.11 -5.86 9.79
N ALA A 101 22.15 -5.65 10.62
CA ALA A 101 22.47 -4.33 11.14
C ALA A 101 23.05 -3.38 10.08
N GLN A 102 23.73 -3.90 9.06
CA GLN A 102 24.25 -3.12 7.95
C GLN A 102 23.11 -2.69 7.03
N GLU A 103 22.14 -3.57 6.78
CA GLU A 103 20.89 -3.23 6.08
C GLU A 103 20.13 -2.09 6.80
N TYR A 104 20.00 -2.16 8.13
CA TYR A 104 19.41 -1.07 8.93
C TYR A 104 20.21 0.24 8.84
N SER A 105 21.54 0.17 8.93
CA SER A 105 22.42 1.34 8.79
C SER A 105 22.23 2.02 7.43
N THR A 106 22.14 1.24 6.36
CA THR A 106 21.87 1.77 5.02
C THR A 106 20.45 2.33 4.90
N TYR A 107 19.45 1.71 5.54
CA TYR A 107 18.09 2.27 5.62
C TYR A 107 18.07 3.67 6.23
N GLN A 108 18.81 3.86 7.33
CA GLN A 108 18.95 5.14 7.99
C GLN A 108 19.67 6.17 7.11
N LYS A 109 20.74 5.78 6.40
CA LYS A 109 21.45 6.65 5.45
C LYS A 109 20.56 7.13 4.30
N VAL A 110 19.75 6.24 3.72
CA VAL A 110 18.80 6.62 2.64
C VAL A 110 17.71 7.55 3.18
N ASN A 111 17.16 7.28 4.37
CA ASN A 111 16.20 8.18 5.01
C ASN A 111 16.79 9.58 5.24
N ARG A 112 18.06 9.66 5.66
CA ARG A 112 18.78 10.92 5.83
C ARG A 112 18.99 11.65 4.50
N LEU A 113 19.38 10.95 3.43
CA LEU A 113 19.56 11.53 2.09
C LEU A 113 18.31 12.28 1.63
N PHE A 114 17.13 11.66 1.77
CA PHE A 114 15.87 12.31 1.41
C PHE A 114 15.50 13.46 2.35
N ALA A 115 15.79 13.37 3.65
CA ALA A 115 15.59 14.48 4.59
C ALA A 115 16.48 15.70 4.26
N GLU A 116 17.74 15.46 3.88
CA GLU A 116 18.67 16.52 3.44
C GLU A 116 18.16 17.20 2.17
N LYS A 117 17.58 16.43 1.23
CA LYS A 117 16.95 17.01 0.05
C LYS A 117 15.68 17.80 0.39
N LEU A 118 14.82 17.29 1.27
CA LEU A 118 13.65 18.03 1.77
C LEU A 118 14.05 19.37 2.39
N LYS A 119 15.12 19.41 3.18
CA LYS A 119 15.65 20.65 3.78
C LYS A 119 16.07 21.70 2.75
N GLN A 120 16.60 21.27 1.61
CA GLN A 120 17.00 22.17 0.51
C GLN A 120 15.80 22.76 -0.23
N LEU A 121 14.69 22.01 -0.29
CA LEU A 121 13.51 22.35 -1.09
C LEU A 121 12.46 23.13 -0.30
N ALA A 122 12.17 22.69 0.92
CA ALA A 122 11.04 23.15 1.70
C ALA A 122 11.22 24.58 2.21
N GLN A 123 10.20 25.41 2.00
CA GLN A 123 10.05 26.71 2.67
C GLN A 123 9.36 26.54 4.02
N PRO A 124 9.49 27.49 4.97
CA PRO A 124 8.98 27.32 6.34
C PRO A 124 7.49 26.97 6.46
N GLU A 125 6.66 27.45 5.54
CA GLU A 125 5.20 27.26 5.54
C GLU A 125 4.75 26.02 4.76
N ASP A 126 5.65 25.32 4.06
CA ASP A 126 5.29 24.16 3.23
C ASP A 126 4.89 22.96 4.09
N LEU A 127 3.91 22.20 3.59
CA LEU A 127 3.48 20.93 4.17
C LEU A 127 4.29 19.80 3.54
N ILE A 128 4.76 18.87 4.37
CA ILE A 128 5.50 17.69 3.90
C ILE A 128 4.66 16.45 4.19
N TRP A 129 4.36 15.65 3.17
CA TRP A 129 3.60 14.43 3.29
C TRP A 129 4.43 13.22 2.83
N ILE A 130 4.80 12.38 3.79
CA ILE A 130 5.69 11.24 3.59
C ILE A 130 4.86 9.96 3.55
N HIS A 131 5.12 9.13 2.54
CA HIS A 131 4.39 7.88 2.34
C HIS A 131 5.25 6.64 2.56
N ASP A 132 4.69 5.77 3.38
CA ASP A 132 5.00 4.35 3.50
C ASP A 132 6.27 3.95 4.28
N TYR A 133 6.33 2.66 4.64
CA TYR A 133 7.30 2.06 5.55
C TYR A 133 8.78 2.25 5.18
N HIS A 134 9.06 2.61 3.93
CA HIS A 134 10.39 2.95 3.46
C HIS A 134 10.98 4.20 4.17
N PHE A 135 10.13 5.02 4.80
CA PHE A 135 10.50 6.33 5.33
C PHE A 135 10.09 6.58 6.80
N PHE A 136 10.15 5.57 7.67
CA PHE A 136 9.86 5.76 9.10
C PHE A 136 10.76 6.80 9.77
N SER A 137 11.99 7.00 9.27
CA SER A 137 13.01 7.83 9.91
C SER A 137 13.21 9.22 9.31
N VAL A 138 12.56 9.56 8.19
CA VAL A 138 12.77 10.84 7.52
C VAL A 138 12.44 12.03 8.42
N ALA A 139 11.31 11.99 9.15
CA ALA A 139 10.96 13.09 10.05
C ALA A 139 12.01 13.34 11.14
N ARG A 140 12.62 12.28 11.71
CA ARG A 140 13.71 12.46 12.68
C ARG A 140 14.84 13.28 12.09
N TYR A 141 15.33 12.90 10.90
CA TYR A 141 16.40 13.62 10.24
C TYR A 141 16.00 15.05 9.85
N CYS A 142 14.76 15.27 9.43
CA CYS A 142 14.24 16.62 9.19
C CYS A 142 14.33 17.48 10.46
N ARG A 143 13.98 16.92 11.64
CA ARG A 143 14.10 17.64 12.93
C ARG A 143 15.55 17.90 13.33
N GLU A 144 16.44 16.93 13.12
CA GLU A 144 17.89 17.10 13.35
C GLU A 144 18.49 18.21 12.47
N LEU A 145 17.98 18.38 11.24
CA LEU A 145 18.32 19.46 10.30
C LEU A 145 17.60 20.79 10.60
N GLY A 146 16.90 20.88 11.73
CA GLY A 146 16.23 22.08 12.22
C GLY A 146 14.94 22.44 11.48
N MET A 147 14.34 21.52 10.72
CA MET A 147 13.07 21.79 10.02
C MET A 147 11.90 21.85 11.01
N GLN A 148 11.11 22.93 10.92
CA GLN A 148 9.91 23.15 11.73
C GLN A 148 8.60 22.98 10.92
N ASN A 149 8.71 22.58 9.65
CA ASN A 149 7.58 22.26 8.79
C ASN A 149 6.62 21.26 9.45
N LYS A 150 5.35 21.31 9.06
CA LYS A 150 4.39 20.27 9.40
C LYS A 150 4.66 19.05 8.53
N ILE A 151 4.96 17.92 9.15
CA ILE A 151 5.35 16.67 8.47
C ILE A 151 4.34 15.59 8.86
N GLY A 152 3.53 15.17 7.89
CA GLY A 152 2.63 14.04 8.00
C GLY A 152 3.26 12.76 7.45
N PHE A 153 2.95 11.62 8.06
CA PHE A 153 3.27 10.29 7.58
C PHE A 153 1.99 9.52 7.28
N PHE A 154 1.91 8.81 6.15
CA PHE A 154 0.83 7.87 5.88
C PHE A 154 1.38 6.48 5.56
N LEU A 155 1.00 5.47 6.35
CA LEU A 155 1.38 4.07 6.14
C LEU A 155 0.33 3.37 5.27
N HIS A 156 0.74 2.84 4.12
CA HIS A 156 -0.19 2.20 3.18
C HIS A 156 -0.44 0.73 3.48
N ILE A 157 0.52 0.09 4.15
CA ILE A 157 0.45 -1.30 4.62
C ILE A 157 -0.13 -1.37 6.04
N PRO A 158 -0.47 -2.56 6.56
CA PRO A 158 -0.96 -2.68 7.93
C PRO A 158 0.12 -2.23 8.95
N PHE A 159 -0.32 -1.86 10.14
CA PHE A 159 0.58 -1.60 11.25
C PHE A 159 0.75 -2.86 12.12
N ALA A 160 1.99 -3.28 12.35
CA ALA A 160 2.27 -4.47 13.14
C ALA A 160 1.82 -4.35 14.61
N SER A 161 1.49 -5.47 15.24
CA SER A 161 1.19 -5.50 16.66
C SER A 161 2.41 -5.17 17.52
N LEU A 162 2.18 -4.71 18.76
CA LEU A 162 3.25 -4.43 19.74
C LEU A 162 4.22 -5.61 19.92
N ASN A 163 3.72 -6.85 19.87
CA ASN A 163 4.55 -8.05 20.06
C ASN A 163 5.57 -8.22 18.93
N ILE A 164 5.22 -7.88 17.69
CA ILE A 164 6.16 -7.92 16.56
C ILE A 164 7.20 -6.80 16.73
N TRP A 165 6.78 -5.60 17.10
CA TRP A 165 7.69 -4.48 17.33
C TRP A 165 8.73 -4.76 18.42
N ARG A 166 8.37 -5.51 19.47
CA ARG A 166 9.31 -5.95 20.52
C ARG A 166 10.36 -6.95 20.03
N LYS A 167 10.11 -7.64 18.91
CA LYS A 167 11.02 -8.65 18.35
C LYS A 167 12.00 -8.06 17.33
N ILE A 168 11.66 -6.91 16.74
CA ILE A 168 12.58 -6.20 15.84
C ILE A 168 13.67 -5.56 16.70
N PRO A 169 14.97 -5.88 16.49
CA PRO A 169 16.05 -5.38 17.34
C PRO A 169 16.11 -3.85 17.48
N VAL A 170 15.70 -3.14 16.42
CA VAL A 170 15.65 -1.67 16.32
C VAL A 170 14.21 -1.12 16.39
N GLY A 171 13.28 -1.92 16.90
CA GLY A 171 11.85 -1.61 16.89
C GLY A 171 11.52 -0.37 17.73
N ARG A 172 12.14 -0.22 18.91
CA ARG A 172 11.91 0.96 19.76
C ARG A 172 12.43 2.23 19.09
N GLU A 173 13.60 2.17 18.46
CA GLU A 173 14.23 3.26 17.72
C GLU A 173 13.34 3.72 16.56
N LEU A 174 12.80 2.80 15.77
CA LEU A 174 11.89 3.14 14.68
C LEU A 174 10.58 3.77 15.15
N ILE A 175 9.99 3.30 16.25
CA ILE A 175 8.79 3.91 16.81
C ILE A 175 9.11 5.30 17.38
N GLN A 176 10.31 5.49 17.96
CA GLN A 176 10.80 6.81 18.36
C GLN A 176 10.97 7.73 17.14
N ASP A 177 11.45 7.22 16.01
CA ASP A 177 11.58 7.99 14.78
C ASP A 177 10.22 8.39 14.21
N LEU A 178 9.24 7.47 14.21
CA LEU A 178 7.85 7.76 13.83
C LEU A 178 7.22 8.85 14.72
N SER A 179 7.62 8.94 15.99
CA SER A 179 7.14 9.99 16.91
C SER A 179 7.60 11.41 16.53
N GLN A 180 8.45 11.56 15.51
CA GLN A 180 8.91 12.86 14.99
C GLN A 180 7.98 13.47 13.93
N TYR A 181 7.01 12.70 13.44
CA TYR A 181 5.91 13.20 12.61
C TYR A 181 4.90 13.98 13.46
N ASP A 182 4.17 14.91 12.83
CA ASP A 182 3.08 15.66 13.46
C ASP A 182 1.75 14.89 13.36
N VAL A 183 1.53 14.22 12.22
CA VAL A 183 0.39 13.32 11.98
C VAL A 183 0.91 11.96 11.48
N ILE A 184 0.41 10.87 12.06
CA ILE A 184 0.57 9.49 11.60
C ILE A 184 -0.80 9.00 11.14
N GLY A 185 -0.95 8.86 9.82
CA GLY A 185 -2.11 8.30 9.15
C GLY A 185 -1.94 6.82 8.86
N LEU A 186 -3.01 6.07 9.09
CA LEU A 186 -3.07 4.61 8.97
C LEU A 186 -4.31 4.22 8.16
N GLN A 187 -4.36 3.01 7.63
CA GLN A 187 -5.48 2.60 6.79
C GLN A 187 -6.76 2.33 7.58
N THR A 188 -6.64 1.58 8.68
CA THR A 188 -7.79 1.03 9.41
C THR A 188 -7.82 1.47 10.87
N GLN A 189 -8.97 1.33 11.52
CA GLN A 189 -9.05 1.56 12.96
C GLN A 189 -8.24 0.53 13.76
N ILE A 190 -8.13 -0.70 13.25
CA ILE A 190 -7.26 -1.74 13.81
C ILE A 190 -5.80 -1.27 13.80
N ASP A 191 -5.31 -0.74 12.68
CA ASP A 191 -3.94 -0.24 12.56
C ASP A 191 -3.71 0.96 13.49
N GLN A 192 -4.67 1.89 13.56
CA GLN A 192 -4.65 3.02 14.49
C GLN A 192 -4.47 2.56 15.94
N ASN A 193 -5.29 1.60 16.37
CA ASN A 193 -5.22 1.06 17.72
C ASN A 193 -3.88 0.38 17.99
N ALA A 194 -3.36 -0.40 17.04
CA ALA A 194 -2.06 -1.07 17.15
C ALA A 194 -0.90 -0.07 17.24
N CYS A 195 -0.95 1.02 16.46
CA CYS A 195 0.03 2.11 16.51
C CYS A 195 0.01 2.83 17.86
N MET A 196 -1.18 3.25 18.33
CA MET A 196 -1.31 3.88 19.65
C MET A 196 -0.80 2.96 20.75
N GLN A 197 -1.21 1.69 20.77
CA GLN A 197 -0.74 0.73 21.78
C GLN A 197 0.78 0.58 21.72
N THR A 198 1.37 0.51 20.53
CA THR A 198 2.81 0.43 20.36
C THR A 198 3.51 1.67 20.91
N CYS A 199 3.06 2.89 20.59
CA CYS A 199 3.65 4.11 21.12
C CYS A 199 3.51 4.21 22.66
N LEU A 200 2.33 3.92 23.21
CA LEU A 200 2.09 4.00 24.66
C LEU A 200 2.94 3.01 25.44
N ASN A 201 3.10 1.77 24.95
CA ASN A 201 3.80 0.71 25.68
C ASN A 201 5.30 0.64 25.37
N LEU A 202 5.70 0.90 24.13
CA LEU A 202 7.09 0.80 23.71
C LEU A 202 7.88 2.08 23.95
N LEU A 203 7.23 3.25 23.95
CA LEU A 203 7.89 4.54 24.25
C LEU A 203 7.50 5.15 25.59
N GLU A 204 6.50 4.59 26.29
CA GLU A 204 5.89 5.23 27.47
C GLU A 204 5.30 6.62 27.14
N ALA A 205 4.78 6.78 25.90
CA ALA A 205 4.09 7.99 25.51
C ALA A 205 2.81 8.19 26.35
N GLN A 206 2.40 9.44 26.55
CA GLN A 206 1.21 9.77 27.32
C GLN A 206 0.03 10.03 26.37
N LYS A 207 -1.11 9.39 26.61
CA LYS A 207 -2.35 9.71 25.88
C LYS A 207 -2.92 11.04 26.38
N ILE A 208 -3.10 12.02 25.49
CA ILE A 208 -3.69 13.32 25.82
C ILE A 208 -5.19 13.34 25.51
N GLN A 209 -5.57 12.84 24.33
CA GLN A 209 -6.95 12.72 23.84
C GLN A 209 -7.11 11.39 23.11
N SER A 210 -8.30 11.11 22.55
CA SER A 210 -8.61 9.82 21.89
C SER A 210 -7.55 9.39 20.89
N ASN A 211 -7.08 10.32 20.05
CA ASN A 211 -6.15 10.06 18.94
C ASN A 211 -4.80 10.79 19.09
N ASN A 212 -4.57 11.51 20.19
CA ASN A 212 -3.37 12.32 20.38
C ASN A 212 -2.51 11.76 21.50
N ILE A 213 -1.23 11.59 21.21
CA ILE A 213 -0.22 11.19 22.19
C ILE A 213 0.83 12.30 22.38
N SER A 214 1.46 12.31 23.55
CA SER A 214 2.61 13.16 23.89
C SER A 214 3.85 12.29 24.09
N TYR A 215 4.95 12.65 23.43
CA TYR A 215 6.25 12.03 23.66
C TYR A 215 7.36 13.08 23.57
N LYS A 216 8.21 13.17 24.61
CA LYS A 216 9.34 14.11 24.70
C LYS A 216 9.01 15.55 24.23
N LYS A 217 7.88 16.10 24.71
CA LYS A 217 7.33 17.44 24.41
C LYS A 217 6.76 17.63 22.99
N ARG A 218 6.67 16.57 22.17
CA ARG A 218 5.93 16.57 20.91
C ARG A 218 4.54 16.00 21.10
N GLN A 219 3.57 16.58 20.42
CA GLN A 219 2.24 16.00 20.28
C GLN A 219 2.12 15.38 18.89
N ILE A 220 1.53 14.19 18.83
CA ILE A 220 1.38 13.43 17.59
C ILE A 220 -0.09 13.01 17.48
N LEU A 221 -0.71 13.32 16.35
CA LEU A 221 -2.03 12.81 15.99
C LEU A 221 -1.88 11.45 15.29
N ILE A 222 -2.53 10.41 15.80
CA ILE A 222 -2.56 9.06 15.21
C ILE A 222 -4.01 8.74 14.84
N LYS A 223 -4.30 8.65 13.54
CA LYS A 223 -5.68 8.48 13.04
C LYS A 223 -5.73 7.60 11.79
N SER A 224 -6.86 6.90 11.62
CA SER A 224 -7.17 6.14 10.41
C SER A 224 -7.76 7.04 9.32
N TYR A 225 -7.23 6.91 8.10
CA TYR A 225 -7.72 7.54 6.88
C TYR A 225 -7.71 6.45 5.79
N PRO A 226 -8.81 5.70 5.62
CA PRO A 226 -8.86 4.60 4.65
C PRO A 226 -8.77 5.14 3.22
N ILE A 227 -7.74 4.73 2.47
CA ILE A 227 -7.56 5.20 1.10
C ILE A 227 -8.68 4.71 0.17
N GLY A 228 -9.28 5.62 -0.59
CA GLY A 228 -10.37 5.35 -1.53
C GLY A 228 -9.92 5.06 -2.96
N VAL A 229 -10.87 5.10 -3.89
CA VAL A 229 -10.67 5.13 -5.35
C VAL A 229 -11.48 6.30 -5.92
N GLN A 230 -11.50 6.49 -7.24
CA GLN A 230 -12.39 7.46 -7.91
C GLN A 230 -13.48 6.70 -8.69
N PRO A 231 -14.62 6.35 -8.06
CA PRO A 231 -15.61 5.46 -8.67
C PRO A 231 -16.14 5.96 -10.01
N GLU A 232 -16.44 7.26 -10.13
CA GLU A 232 -16.98 7.84 -11.36
C GLU A 232 -16.02 7.76 -12.55
N ILE A 233 -14.71 7.98 -12.31
CA ILE A 233 -13.69 7.88 -13.36
C ILE A 233 -13.55 6.43 -13.80
N ILE A 234 -13.48 5.51 -12.83
CA ILE A 234 -13.39 4.07 -13.09
C ILE A 234 -14.60 3.59 -13.89
N GLN A 235 -15.82 4.01 -13.52
CA GLN A 235 -17.04 3.58 -14.20
C GLN A 235 -17.07 4.07 -15.66
N LYS A 236 -16.66 5.33 -15.92
CA LYS A 236 -16.52 5.86 -17.28
C LYS A 236 -15.48 5.09 -18.09
N GLN A 237 -14.34 4.76 -17.49
CA GLN A 237 -13.26 4.02 -18.14
C GLN A 237 -13.64 2.56 -18.43
N ALA A 238 -14.37 1.91 -17.52
CA ALA A 238 -14.84 0.54 -17.68
C ALA A 238 -15.90 0.39 -18.78
N GLN A 239 -16.67 1.46 -19.06
CA GLN A 239 -17.69 1.49 -20.11
C GLN A 239 -17.12 1.70 -21.53
N GLN A 240 -15.86 2.12 -21.66
CA GLN A 240 -15.27 2.34 -22.98
C GLN A 240 -15.06 0.99 -23.67
N ASP A 241 -15.67 0.85 -24.86
CA ASP A 241 -15.40 -0.26 -25.78
C ASP A 241 -13.96 -0.14 -26.29
N LEU A 242 -13.03 -0.64 -25.49
CA LEU A 242 -11.66 -0.83 -25.90
C LEU A 242 -11.65 -1.99 -26.88
N ALA A 243 -11.05 -1.78 -28.06
CA ALA A 243 -10.70 -2.89 -28.96
C ALA A 243 -9.95 -3.94 -28.11
N ILE A 244 -10.60 -5.08 -27.87
CA ILE A 244 -10.29 -6.03 -26.80
C ILE A 244 -8.79 -6.29 -26.75
N SER A 245 -8.12 -5.71 -25.76
CA SER A 245 -6.71 -5.92 -25.49
C SER A 245 -6.55 -7.27 -24.77
N SER A 246 -6.61 -8.35 -25.55
CA SER A 246 -5.82 -9.60 -25.58
C SER A 246 -5.34 -10.32 -24.30
N VAL A 247 -5.63 -9.89 -23.07
CA VAL A 247 -5.11 -10.58 -21.87
C VAL A 247 -5.89 -11.87 -21.59
N PHE A 248 -7.22 -11.78 -21.60
CA PHE A 248 -8.11 -12.92 -21.44
C PHE A 248 -9.20 -12.88 -22.51
N ASN A 249 -9.61 -14.05 -22.99
CA ASN A 249 -10.77 -14.17 -23.87
C ASN A 249 -12.06 -14.20 -23.03
N PHE A 250 -12.94 -13.23 -23.29
CA PHE A 250 -14.28 -13.07 -22.70
C PHE A 250 -15.41 -13.37 -23.71
N GLU A 251 -15.13 -14.05 -24.82
CA GLU A 251 -16.16 -14.59 -25.70
C GLU A 251 -17.23 -15.31 -24.86
N GLU A 252 -18.50 -14.98 -25.09
CA GLU A 252 -19.61 -15.51 -24.30
C GLU A 252 -19.74 -17.02 -24.52
N ILE A 253 -19.17 -17.80 -23.59
CA ILE A 253 -19.46 -19.22 -23.46
C ILE A 253 -20.72 -19.34 -22.60
N PRO A 254 -21.86 -19.79 -23.16
CA PRO A 254 -23.12 -19.80 -22.44
C PRO A 254 -23.00 -20.55 -21.10
N ARG A 255 -23.43 -19.88 -20.01
CA ARG A 255 -23.46 -20.40 -18.62
C ARG A 255 -22.11 -20.52 -17.90
N GLN A 256 -20.97 -20.24 -18.54
CA GLN A 256 -19.69 -20.21 -17.84
C GLN A 256 -19.54 -18.88 -17.08
N LYS A 257 -19.21 -18.95 -15.79
CA LYS A 257 -18.88 -17.80 -14.95
C LYS A 257 -17.38 -17.62 -14.80
N THR A 258 -16.96 -16.37 -14.62
CA THR A 258 -15.56 -15.99 -14.48
C THR A 258 -15.25 -15.45 -13.08
N ILE A 259 -14.18 -15.97 -12.49
CA ILE A 259 -13.57 -15.45 -11.27
C ILE A 259 -12.33 -14.65 -11.67
N ILE A 260 -12.12 -13.47 -11.11
CA ILE A 260 -10.89 -12.69 -11.30
C ILE A 260 -10.15 -12.51 -9.97
N GLY A 261 -8.86 -12.84 -10.00
CA GLY A 261 -7.86 -12.42 -9.01
C GLY A 261 -6.83 -11.50 -9.65
N VAL A 262 -6.47 -10.40 -8.99
CA VAL A 262 -5.40 -9.50 -9.45
C VAL A 262 -4.50 -9.15 -8.28
N ASP A 263 -3.28 -9.66 -8.31
CA ASP A 263 -2.37 -9.58 -7.19
C ASP A 263 -0.91 -9.49 -7.69
N ARG A 264 -0.06 -8.85 -6.90
CA ARG A 264 1.37 -9.13 -6.97
C ARG A 264 1.62 -10.51 -6.36
N ILE A 265 2.60 -11.25 -6.86
CA ILE A 265 3.04 -12.51 -6.25
C ILE A 265 3.79 -12.18 -4.97
N ASP A 266 3.03 -12.04 -3.89
CA ASP A 266 3.45 -11.61 -2.57
C ASP A 266 2.77 -12.51 -1.53
N TYR A 267 3.52 -12.91 -0.51
CA TYR A 267 3.04 -13.87 0.49
C TYR A 267 1.93 -13.31 1.38
N SER A 268 1.68 -12.01 1.34
CA SER A 268 0.53 -11.36 1.98
C SER A 268 -0.80 -11.62 1.26
N LYS A 269 -0.79 -12.00 -0.02
CA LYS A 269 -1.98 -12.04 -0.89
C LYS A 269 -2.81 -13.31 -0.81
N GLY A 270 -2.34 -14.33 -0.09
CA GLY A 270 -3.07 -15.57 0.12
C GLY A 270 -3.39 -16.31 -1.19
N LEU A 271 -2.45 -16.26 -2.15
CA LEU A 271 -2.63 -16.88 -3.48
C LEU A 271 -2.76 -18.40 -3.37
N LEU A 272 -1.89 -19.03 -2.56
CA LEU A 272 -1.92 -20.49 -2.40
C LEU A 272 -3.21 -20.94 -1.70
N GLU A 273 -3.68 -20.18 -0.72
CA GLU A 273 -4.93 -20.41 -0.01
C GLU A 273 -6.13 -20.37 -0.97
N ARG A 274 -6.21 -19.36 -1.85
CA ARG A 274 -7.24 -19.25 -2.89
C ARG A 274 -7.24 -20.44 -3.83
N PHE A 275 -6.08 -20.78 -4.40
CA PHE A 275 -5.99 -21.87 -5.37
C PHE A 275 -6.12 -23.25 -4.73
N ASN A 276 -5.80 -23.41 -3.45
CA ASN A 276 -6.14 -24.62 -2.70
C ASN A 276 -7.63 -24.74 -2.47
N ALA A 277 -8.32 -23.65 -2.13
CA ALA A 277 -9.78 -23.66 -1.98
C ALA A 277 -10.48 -23.93 -3.32
N PHE A 278 -10.02 -23.31 -4.40
CA PHE A 278 -10.54 -23.55 -5.74
C PHE A 278 -10.32 -24.99 -6.20
N ALA A 279 -9.12 -25.56 -5.98
CA ALA A 279 -8.87 -26.98 -6.27
C ALA A 279 -9.84 -27.90 -5.52
N THR A 280 -9.95 -27.73 -4.19
CA THR A 280 -10.89 -28.53 -3.39
C THR A 280 -12.34 -28.32 -3.82
N PHE A 281 -12.73 -27.11 -4.23
CA PHE A 281 -14.06 -26.85 -4.80
C PHE A 281 -14.33 -27.66 -6.08
N LEU A 282 -13.36 -27.73 -6.99
CA LEU A 282 -13.47 -28.53 -8.21
C LEU A 282 -13.50 -30.03 -7.92
N GLU A 283 -12.75 -30.50 -6.91
CA GLU A 283 -12.77 -31.90 -6.46
C GLU A 283 -14.16 -32.30 -5.92
N THR A 284 -14.77 -31.45 -5.08
CA THR A 284 -16.01 -31.78 -4.38
C THR A 284 -17.28 -31.43 -5.14
N SER A 285 -17.17 -30.62 -6.20
CA SER A 285 -18.32 -30.06 -6.93
C SER A 285 -18.14 -30.21 -8.45
N PRO A 286 -18.07 -31.46 -8.97
CA PRO A 286 -17.82 -31.73 -10.39
C PRO A 286 -18.90 -31.15 -11.31
N GLU A 287 -20.09 -30.84 -10.81
CA GLU A 287 -21.15 -30.16 -11.54
C GLU A 287 -20.76 -28.76 -12.04
N TYR A 288 -19.69 -28.17 -11.49
CA TYR A 288 -19.15 -26.87 -11.91
C TYR A 288 -18.04 -26.96 -12.96
N HIS A 289 -17.61 -28.17 -13.34
CA HIS A 289 -16.60 -28.34 -14.40
C HIS A 289 -17.14 -27.78 -15.72
N GLY A 290 -16.33 -26.98 -16.42
CA GLY A 290 -16.76 -26.24 -17.62
C GLY A 290 -17.63 -25.01 -17.36
N LEU A 291 -18.25 -24.88 -16.18
CA LEU A 291 -19.14 -23.77 -15.81
C LEU A 291 -18.44 -22.65 -15.04
N VAL A 292 -17.22 -22.86 -14.57
CA VAL A 292 -16.44 -21.82 -13.89
C VAL A 292 -15.01 -21.79 -14.39
N ARG A 293 -14.47 -20.58 -14.59
CA ARG A 293 -13.08 -20.34 -14.95
C ARG A 293 -12.47 -19.28 -14.04
N HIS A 294 -11.28 -19.53 -13.53
CA HIS A 294 -10.53 -18.59 -12.71
C HIS A 294 -9.47 -17.89 -13.55
N LEU A 295 -9.64 -16.59 -13.75
CA LEU A 295 -8.68 -15.67 -14.34
C LEU A 295 -7.78 -15.12 -13.23
N GLN A 296 -6.48 -15.03 -13.49
CA GLN A 296 -5.53 -14.50 -12.53
C GLN A 296 -4.50 -13.60 -13.21
N VAL A 297 -4.43 -12.35 -12.79
CA VAL A 297 -3.27 -11.49 -13.09
C VAL A 297 -2.33 -11.58 -11.89
N ALA A 298 -1.15 -12.15 -12.06
CA ALA A 298 -0.18 -12.44 -11.00
C ALA A 298 1.18 -11.84 -11.34
N ILE A 299 1.42 -10.60 -10.92
CA ILE A 299 2.62 -9.85 -11.31
C ILE A 299 3.82 -10.26 -10.42
N PRO A 300 4.92 -10.81 -10.97
CA PRO A 300 6.13 -11.08 -10.22
C PRO A 300 6.65 -9.80 -9.54
N SER A 301 7.02 -9.91 -8.25
CA SER A 301 7.44 -8.76 -7.46
C SER A 301 8.64 -9.14 -6.61
N ARG A 302 9.62 -8.21 -6.50
CA ARG A 302 10.80 -8.34 -5.64
C ARG A 302 11.56 -9.66 -5.86
N THR A 303 11.78 -10.00 -7.13
CA THR A 303 12.43 -11.27 -7.54
C THR A 303 13.88 -11.40 -7.08
N ASP A 304 14.49 -10.31 -6.58
CA ASP A 304 15.82 -10.33 -5.96
C ASP A 304 15.81 -10.89 -4.53
N ILE A 305 14.63 -11.14 -3.95
CA ILE A 305 14.48 -11.66 -2.58
C ILE A 305 14.12 -13.16 -2.63
N PRO A 306 14.91 -14.05 -2.01
CA PRO A 306 14.70 -15.50 -2.08
C PRO A 306 13.32 -15.99 -1.65
N ALA A 307 12.70 -15.34 -0.66
CA ALA A 307 11.35 -15.68 -0.21
C ALA A 307 10.29 -15.52 -1.32
N TYR A 308 10.43 -14.49 -2.16
CA TYR A 308 9.53 -14.22 -3.30
C TYR A 308 9.78 -15.19 -4.45
N GLN A 309 11.04 -15.53 -4.72
CA GLN A 309 11.39 -16.57 -5.71
C GLN A 309 10.76 -17.92 -5.36
N ARG A 310 10.86 -18.34 -4.08
CA ARG A 310 10.23 -19.59 -3.60
C ARG A 310 8.71 -19.55 -3.73
N LEU A 311 8.08 -18.44 -3.37
CA LEU A 311 6.64 -18.26 -3.53
C LEU A 311 6.22 -18.35 -5.00
N TYR A 312 6.94 -17.67 -5.89
CA TYR A 312 6.68 -17.69 -7.32
C TYR A 312 6.67 -19.11 -7.89
N GLN A 313 7.68 -19.92 -7.57
CA GLN A 313 7.75 -21.30 -8.02
C GLN A 313 6.59 -22.14 -7.47
N ARG A 314 6.31 -22.05 -6.17
CA ARG A 314 5.18 -22.78 -5.54
C ARG A 314 3.83 -22.40 -6.17
N PHE A 315 3.65 -21.12 -6.47
CA PHE A 315 2.45 -20.61 -7.10
C PHE A 315 2.28 -21.17 -8.52
N LYS A 316 3.32 -21.09 -9.37
CA LYS A 316 3.30 -21.68 -10.72
C LYS A 316 2.97 -23.17 -10.69
N THR A 317 3.67 -23.95 -9.88
CA THR A 317 3.43 -25.38 -9.76
C THR A 317 2.00 -25.68 -9.32
N LYS A 318 1.44 -24.91 -8.38
CA LYS A 318 0.04 -25.13 -7.95
C LYS A 318 -0.94 -24.90 -9.10
N LEU A 319 -0.73 -23.89 -9.93
CA LEU A 319 -1.58 -23.63 -11.10
C LEU A 319 -1.45 -24.68 -12.19
N GLU A 320 -0.23 -25.16 -12.42
CA GLU A 320 0.05 -26.25 -13.36
C GLU A 320 -0.69 -27.52 -12.92
N LEU A 321 -0.56 -27.92 -11.64
CA LEU A 321 -1.25 -29.09 -11.08
C LEU A 321 -2.78 -29.01 -11.20
N ILE A 322 -3.40 -27.87 -10.89
CA ILE A 322 -4.86 -27.71 -11.04
C ILE A 322 -5.28 -27.91 -12.50
N ASN A 323 -4.56 -27.32 -13.44
CA ASN A 323 -4.91 -27.45 -14.85
C ASN A 323 -4.64 -28.86 -15.38
N GLU A 324 -3.57 -29.53 -14.94
CA GLU A 324 -3.29 -30.93 -15.31
C GLU A 324 -4.38 -31.88 -14.79
N GLU A 325 -4.94 -31.61 -13.60
CA GLU A 325 -5.95 -32.47 -12.98
C GLU A 325 -7.35 -32.29 -13.58
N PHE A 326 -7.76 -31.05 -13.87
CA PHE A 326 -9.17 -30.75 -14.22
C PHE A 326 -9.40 -30.29 -15.67
N ALA A 327 -8.37 -29.90 -16.43
CA ALA A 327 -8.58 -29.42 -17.80
C ALA A 327 -9.00 -30.55 -18.76
N HIS A 328 -9.82 -30.20 -19.74
CA HIS A 328 -10.17 -31.04 -20.89
C HIS A 328 -10.27 -30.17 -22.16
N GLU A 329 -10.52 -30.78 -23.33
CA GLU A 329 -10.30 -30.12 -24.64
C GLU A 329 -10.92 -28.72 -24.79
N ASP A 330 -12.13 -28.50 -24.25
CA ASP A 330 -12.84 -27.21 -24.36
C ASP A 330 -12.83 -26.36 -23.07
N TRP A 331 -12.09 -26.75 -22.03
CA TRP A 331 -12.10 -26.03 -20.75
C TRP A 331 -10.77 -26.08 -20.02
N ARG A 332 -10.30 -24.87 -19.67
CA ARG A 332 -9.16 -24.66 -18.78
C ARG A 332 -9.64 -24.01 -17.48
N PRO A 333 -9.50 -24.68 -16.31
CA PRO A 333 -9.97 -24.15 -15.04
C PRO A 333 -9.30 -22.84 -14.62
N VAL A 334 -7.98 -22.70 -14.87
CA VAL A 334 -7.22 -21.49 -14.50
C VAL A 334 -6.43 -20.93 -15.67
N ASP A 335 -6.65 -19.64 -15.94
CA ASP A 335 -5.93 -18.82 -16.90
C ASP A 335 -5.15 -17.72 -16.16
N CYS A 336 -3.84 -17.63 -16.39
CA CYS A 336 -2.96 -16.77 -15.60
C CYS A 336 -2.06 -15.90 -16.48
N CYS A 337 -2.16 -14.59 -16.30
CA CYS A 337 -1.28 -13.59 -16.89
C CYS A 337 -0.22 -13.16 -15.87
N TYR A 338 1.06 -13.19 -16.26
CA TYR A 338 2.19 -12.78 -15.41
C TYR A 338 2.70 -11.37 -15.74
N ASP A 339 2.11 -10.72 -16.73
CA ASP A 339 2.52 -9.40 -17.20
C ASP A 339 1.75 -8.27 -16.49
N THR A 340 2.32 -7.07 -16.56
CA THR A 340 1.62 -5.87 -16.08
C THR A 340 0.49 -5.51 -17.05
N VAL A 341 -0.74 -5.54 -16.56
CA VAL A 341 -1.93 -5.12 -17.31
C VAL A 341 -2.17 -3.63 -17.06
N GLN A 342 -2.42 -2.87 -18.12
CA GLN A 342 -2.74 -1.45 -18.02
C GLN A 342 -4.05 -1.24 -17.26
N HIS A 343 -4.13 -0.16 -16.48
CA HIS A 343 -5.27 0.09 -15.58
C HIS A 343 -6.64 0.09 -16.30
N HIS A 344 -6.74 0.69 -17.49
CA HIS A 344 -7.99 0.65 -18.29
C HIS A 344 -8.40 -0.75 -18.71
N ASN A 345 -7.44 -1.61 -19.07
CA ASN A 345 -7.72 -3.00 -19.38
C ASN A 345 -8.16 -3.77 -18.13
N LEU A 346 -7.60 -3.47 -16.95
CA LEU A 346 -8.06 -4.06 -15.69
C LEU A 346 -9.50 -3.68 -15.39
N MET A 347 -9.91 -2.42 -15.58
CA MET A 347 -11.29 -2.00 -15.35
C MET A 347 -12.27 -2.74 -16.27
N HIS A 348 -11.88 -2.95 -17.54
CA HIS A 348 -12.64 -3.77 -18.47
C HIS A 348 -12.74 -5.24 -18.02
N ILE A 349 -11.61 -5.86 -17.64
CA ILE A 349 -11.57 -7.22 -17.07
C ILE A 349 -12.51 -7.34 -15.87
N TYR A 350 -12.48 -6.37 -14.95
CA TYR A 350 -13.35 -6.34 -13.77
C TYR A 350 -14.82 -6.28 -14.15
N ARG A 351 -15.19 -5.40 -15.08
CA ARG A 351 -16.57 -5.24 -15.55
C ARG A 351 -17.14 -6.52 -16.17
N HIS A 352 -16.30 -7.30 -16.84
CA HIS A 352 -16.68 -8.57 -17.47
C HIS A 352 -16.50 -9.81 -16.57
N SER A 353 -16.03 -9.64 -15.34
CA SER A 353 -15.83 -10.77 -14.41
C SER A 353 -16.99 -10.91 -13.42
N ASP A 354 -17.60 -12.10 -13.36
CA ASP A 354 -18.75 -12.37 -12.48
C ASP A 354 -18.41 -12.33 -10.99
N ILE A 355 -17.18 -12.69 -10.64
CA ILE A 355 -16.73 -12.78 -9.25
C ILE A 355 -15.31 -12.21 -9.14
N CYS A 356 -15.05 -11.31 -8.19
CA CYS A 356 -13.69 -10.98 -7.77
C CYS A 356 -13.37 -11.67 -6.46
N TRP A 357 -12.25 -12.39 -6.41
CA TRP A 357 -11.84 -13.14 -5.23
C TRP A 357 -10.57 -12.58 -4.63
N ILE A 358 -10.70 -11.90 -3.49
CA ILE A 358 -9.59 -11.33 -2.71
C ILE A 358 -9.39 -12.14 -1.43
N SER A 359 -8.29 -12.88 -1.36
CA SER A 359 -7.96 -13.83 -0.28
C SER A 359 -6.75 -13.39 0.57
N SER A 360 -6.46 -12.09 0.65
CA SER A 360 -5.25 -11.61 1.32
C SER A 360 -5.16 -12.07 2.78
N LEU A 361 -4.03 -12.65 3.17
CA LEU A 361 -3.74 -13.06 4.56
C LEU A 361 -3.57 -11.85 5.49
N ARG A 362 -3.08 -10.74 4.92
CA ARG A 362 -3.01 -9.42 5.55
C ARG A 362 -2.83 -8.37 4.47
N ASP A 363 -3.64 -7.32 4.46
CA ASP A 363 -3.51 -6.23 3.48
C ASP A 363 -3.95 -4.91 4.12
N GLY A 364 -3.18 -3.84 3.91
CA GLY A 364 -3.47 -2.54 4.52
C GLY A 364 -4.81 -1.99 4.04
N MET A 365 -5.18 -2.22 2.78
CA MET A 365 -6.49 -1.84 2.25
C MET A 365 -7.00 -2.83 1.22
N ASN A 366 -6.22 -3.10 0.16
CA ASN A 366 -6.63 -3.76 -1.09
C ASN A 366 -7.52 -2.89 -1.98
N LEU A 367 -6.89 -2.11 -2.88
CA LEU A 367 -7.61 -1.26 -3.85
C LEU A 367 -8.29 -2.06 -4.97
N VAL A 368 -7.81 -3.26 -5.29
CA VAL A 368 -8.45 -4.13 -6.31
C VAL A 368 -9.91 -4.43 -5.94
N ALA A 369 -10.19 -4.67 -4.65
CA ALA A 369 -11.57 -4.85 -4.17
C ALA A 369 -12.47 -3.63 -4.49
N LYS A 370 -11.95 -2.42 -4.25
CA LYS A 370 -12.67 -1.17 -4.49
C LYS A 370 -12.83 -0.87 -5.98
N GLU A 371 -11.78 -1.08 -6.77
CA GLU A 371 -11.77 -0.91 -8.22
C GLU A 371 -12.71 -1.91 -8.91
N TYR A 372 -12.75 -3.16 -8.44
CA TYR A 372 -13.66 -4.16 -8.97
C TYR A 372 -15.12 -3.71 -8.86
N ILE A 373 -15.54 -3.27 -7.67
CA ILE A 373 -16.90 -2.75 -7.45
C ILE A 373 -17.12 -1.49 -8.29
N ALA A 374 -16.18 -0.54 -8.29
CA ALA A 374 -16.33 0.68 -9.08
C ALA A 374 -16.49 0.42 -10.60
N ALA A 375 -15.90 -0.65 -11.13
CA ALA A 375 -15.96 -0.99 -12.55
C ALA A 375 -17.26 -1.72 -12.98
N GLN A 376 -18.05 -2.25 -12.04
CA GLN A 376 -19.22 -3.08 -12.35
C GLN A 376 -20.31 -2.34 -13.12
N ASP A 377 -21.09 -3.11 -13.89
CA ASP A 377 -22.36 -2.66 -14.44
C ASP A 377 -23.44 -2.64 -13.37
N PRO A 378 -24.05 -1.48 -13.03
CA PRO A 378 -25.12 -1.41 -12.04
C PRO A 378 -26.31 -2.33 -12.35
N GLU A 379 -26.58 -2.60 -13.62
CA GLU A 379 -27.71 -3.42 -14.06
C GLU A 379 -27.40 -4.92 -14.03
N ASN A 380 -26.13 -5.32 -13.91
CA ASN A 380 -25.71 -6.73 -13.81
C ASN A 380 -24.36 -6.88 -13.09
N PRO A 381 -24.23 -6.42 -11.83
CA PRO A 381 -22.93 -6.37 -11.16
C PRO A 381 -22.49 -7.76 -10.69
N GLY A 382 -21.19 -8.05 -10.75
CA GLY A 382 -20.62 -9.25 -10.17
C GLY A 382 -20.54 -9.23 -8.64
N VAL A 383 -19.91 -10.26 -8.07
CA VAL A 383 -19.82 -10.50 -6.62
C VAL A 383 -18.40 -10.36 -6.13
N LEU A 384 -18.20 -9.65 -5.02
CA LEU A 384 -16.91 -9.56 -4.34
C LEU A 384 -16.83 -10.58 -3.20
N ILE A 385 -15.87 -11.50 -3.25
CA ILE A 385 -15.42 -12.32 -2.12
C ILE A 385 -14.19 -11.65 -1.53
N LEU A 386 -14.23 -11.29 -0.25
CA LEU A 386 -13.21 -10.43 0.37
C LEU A 386 -12.71 -11.01 1.69
N SER A 387 -11.39 -11.12 1.81
CA SER A 387 -10.74 -11.50 3.07
C SER A 387 -11.04 -10.49 4.17
N LYS A 388 -11.40 -11.00 5.36
CA LYS A 388 -11.54 -10.19 6.59
C LYS A 388 -10.24 -9.52 7.05
N TYR A 389 -9.08 -9.92 6.49
CA TYR A 389 -7.77 -9.35 6.79
C TYR A 389 -7.30 -8.30 5.79
N ALA A 390 -8.12 -7.94 4.81
CA ALA A 390 -7.91 -6.78 3.96
C ALA A 390 -8.59 -5.55 4.60
N GLY A 391 -7.90 -4.42 4.67
CA GLY A 391 -8.46 -3.21 5.30
C GLY A 391 -9.77 -2.72 4.67
N ALA A 392 -10.01 -3.00 3.38
CA ALA A 392 -11.26 -2.70 2.70
C ALA A 392 -12.48 -3.38 3.35
N ALA A 393 -12.29 -4.50 4.07
CA ALA A 393 -13.36 -5.21 4.75
C ALA A 393 -14.03 -4.37 5.86
N GLU A 394 -13.33 -3.37 6.44
CA GLU A 394 -13.95 -2.43 7.40
C GLU A 394 -15.03 -1.55 6.74
N GLN A 395 -14.94 -1.32 5.42
CA GLN A 395 -15.86 -0.47 4.66
C GLN A 395 -16.79 -1.25 3.72
N MET A 396 -16.46 -2.50 3.39
CA MET A 396 -17.12 -3.30 2.34
C MET A 396 -17.86 -4.52 2.91
N SER A 397 -18.63 -4.33 3.98
CA SER A 397 -19.31 -5.41 4.72
C SER A 397 -20.36 -6.20 3.90
N GLN A 398 -20.81 -5.66 2.77
CA GLN A 398 -21.75 -6.31 1.86
C GLN A 398 -21.09 -7.28 0.87
N ALA A 399 -19.76 -7.32 0.84
CA ALA A 399 -19.02 -8.40 0.19
C ALA A 399 -19.24 -9.74 0.92
N LEU A 400 -18.93 -10.85 0.26
CA LEU A 400 -18.85 -12.15 0.94
C LEU A 400 -17.53 -12.21 1.72
N ILE A 401 -17.59 -11.86 3.00
CA ILE A 401 -16.42 -11.82 3.88
C ILE A 401 -15.97 -13.23 4.25
N VAL A 402 -14.69 -13.53 4.01
CA VAL A 402 -14.10 -14.86 4.27
C VAL A 402 -12.85 -14.77 5.13
N ASP A 403 -12.55 -15.85 5.87
CA ASP A 403 -11.22 -16.08 6.42
C ASP A 403 -10.41 -16.91 5.41
N PRO A 404 -9.31 -16.39 4.84
CA PRO A 404 -8.48 -17.14 3.90
C PRO A 404 -7.80 -18.38 4.51
N GLN A 405 -7.83 -18.55 5.84
CA GLN A 405 -7.36 -19.76 6.51
C GLN A 405 -8.47 -20.82 6.66
N ASP A 406 -9.74 -20.43 6.49
CA ASP A 406 -10.88 -21.34 6.51
C ASP A 406 -11.26 -21.73 5.08
N ARG A 407 -10.76 -22.90 4.66
CA ARG A 407 -11.00 -23.40 3.30
C ARG A 407 -12.48 -23.69 3.04
N ALA A 408 -13.21 -24.21 4.02
CA ALA A 408 -14.62 -24.54 3.86
C ALA A 408 -15.44 -23.26 3.66
N ALA A 409 -15.22 -22.24 4.50
CA ALA A 409 -15.87 -20.95 4.34
C ALA A 409 -15.57 -20.28 2.98
N MET A 410 -14.32 -20.41 2.49
CA MET A 410 -13.94 -19.93 1.17
C MET A 410 -14.70 -20.64 0.04
N MET A 411 -14.87 -21.96 0.13
CA MET A 411 -15.64 -22.75 -0.84
C MET A 411 -17.13 -22.42 -0.79
N ASP A 412 -17.71 -22.28 0.41
CA ASP A 412 -19.11 -21.90 0.60
C ASP A 412 -19.40 -20.51 0.03
N ALA A 413 -18.49 -19.55 0.25
CA ALA A 413 -18.59 -18.21 -0.33
C ALA A 413 -18.50 -18.23 -1.85
N LEU A 414 -17.63 -19.07 -2.43
CA LEU A 414 -17.55 -19.24 -3.88
C LEU A 414 -18.86 -19.81 -4.43
N LYS A 415 -19.39 -20.87 -3.81
CA LYS A 415 -20.67 -21.47 -4.21
C LYS A 415 -21.80 -20.44 -4.15
N MET A 416 -21.88 -19.69 -3.04
CA MET A 416 -22.85 -18.62 -2.87
C MET A 416 -22.72 -17.56 -3.96
N ALA A 417 -21.51 -17.12 -4.30
CA ALA A 417 -21.27 -16.15 -5.37
C ALA A 417 -21.71 -16.69 -6.76
N LEU A 418 -21.44 -17.97 -7.04
CA LEU A 418 -21.84 -18.63 -8.29
C LEU A 418 -23.36 -18.79 -8.39
N GLU A 419 -24.07 -18.99 -7.29
CA GLU A 419 -25.52 -19.19 -7.27
C GLU A 419 -26.32 -17.90 -6.99
N MET A 420 -25.65 -16.78 -6.69
CA MET A 420 -26.28 -15.53 -6.26
C MET A 420 -27.24 -14.96 -7.32
N SER A 421 -28.48 -14.70 -6.89
CA SER A 421 -29.51 -14.11 -7.76
C SER A 421 -29.12 -12.70 -8.21
N LYS A 422 -29.58 -12.30 -9.40
CA LYS A 422 -29.36 -10.94 -9.93
C LYS A 422 -29.84 -9.85 -8.95
N ALA A 423 -30.99 -10.05 -8.32
CA ALA A 423 -31.56 -9.10 -7.37
C ALA A 423 -30.66 -8.90 -6.14
N GLU A 424 -30.10 -9.99 -5.59
CA GLU A 424 -29.17 -9.90 -4.47
C GLU A 424 -27.84 -9.23 -4.87
N ARG A 425 -27.29 -9.57 -6.04
CA ARG A 425 -26.08 -8.93 -6.56
C ARG A 425 -26.23 -7.41 -6.66
N ILE A 426 -27.34 -6.95 -7.24
CA ILE A 426 -27.67 -5.52 -7.34
C ILE A 426 -27.76 -4.87 -5.95
N ASN A 427 -28.46 -5.51 -5.01
CA ASN A 427 -28.61 -4.96 -3.66
C ASN A 427 -27.28 -4.80 -2.91
N ARG A 428 -26.38 -5.80 -3.01
CA ARG A 428 -25.04 -5.73 -2.42
C ARG A 428 -24.19 -4.67 -3.10
N TYR A 429 -24.20 -4.65 -4.43
CA TYR A 429 -23.46 -3.67 -5.22
C TYR A 429 -23.84 -2.23 -4.86
N GLN A 430 -25.14 -1.92 -4.76
CA GLN A 430 -25.64 -0.58 -4.44
C GLN A 430 -25.07 -0.04 -3.12
N GLN A 431 -25.05 -0.87 -2.08
CA GLN A 431 -24.48 -0.48 -0.79
C GLN A 431 -22.95 -0.32 -0.85
N LEU A 432 -22.26 -1.19 -1.59
CA LEU A 432 -20.80 -1.09 -1.76
C LEU A 432 -20.40 0.18 -2.51
N ILE A 433 -21.08 0.49 -3.62
CA ILE A 433 -20.75 1.66 -4.45
C ILE A 433 -21.10 2.98 -3.75
N GLU A 434 -22.18 3.03 -2.97
CA GLU A 434 -22.52 4.18 -2.12
C GLU A 434 -21.41 4.46 -1.09
N GLY A 435 -20.94 3.41 -0.40
CA GLY A 435 -19.81 3.49 0.52
C GLY A 435 -18.54 4.03 -0.14
N LEU A 436 -18.18 3.49 -1.32
CA LEU A 436 -17.01 3.95 -2.07
C LEU A 436 -17.11 5.42 -2.52
N THR A 437 -18.31 5.87 -2.89
CA THR A 437 -18.55 7.25 -3.33
C THR A 437 -18.46 8.23 -2.16
N SER A 438 -18.96 7.84 -0.98
CA SER A 438 -18.89 8.67 0.23
C SER A 438 -17.48 8.85 0.81
N SER A 439 -16.59 7.88 0.55
CA SER A 439 -15.23 7.80 1.10
C SER A 439 -14.21 7.58 -0.02
N ASP A 440 -14.28 8.46 -1.02
CA ASP A 440 -13.45 8.39 -2.22
C ASP A 440 -11.99 8.83 -1.95
N LEU A 441 -11.19 8.81 -3.01
CA LEU A 441 -9.78 9.19 -2.96
C LEU A 441 -9.56 10.65 -2.54
N THR A 442 -10.45 11.55 -2.95
CA THR A 442 -10.41 12.97 -2.61
C THR A 442 -10.72 13.19 -1.13
N HIS A 443 -11.70 12.47 -0.60
CA HIS A 443 -12.05 12.48 0.81
C HIS A 443 -10.88 12.02 1.70
N TRP A 444 -10.19 10.94 1.31
CA TRP A 444 -8.97 10.48 1.99
C TRP A 444 -7.90 11.58 2.05
N ARG A 445 -7.60 12.18 0.90
CA ARG A 445 -6.61 13.26 0.76
C ARG A 445 -6.95 14.45 1.65
N ASN A 446 -8.14 15.00 1.49
CA ASN A 446 -8.55 16.22 2.17
C ASN A 446 -8.59 16.02 3.68
N ASN A 447 -9.12 14.90 4.16
CA ASN A 447 -9.15 14.62 5.61
C ASN A 447 -7.76 14.58 6.24
N PHE A 448 -6.78 13.98 5.55
CA PHE A 448 -5.41 13.92 6.06
C PHE A 448 -4.75 15.30 6.06
N LEU A 449 -4.87 16.04 4.94
CA LEU A 449 -4.24 17.36 4.80
C LEU A 449 -4.87 18.39 5.74
N ASP A 450 -6.19 18.37 5.92
CA ASP A 450 -6.89 19.21 6.88
C ASP A 450 -6.36 19.01 8.31
N ASP A 451 -6.19 17.75 8.73
CA ASP A 451 -5.68 17.43 10.06
C ASP A 451 -4.21 17.83 10.19
N LEU A 452 -3.40 17.64 9.15
CA LEU A 452 -2.00 18.09 9.11
C LEU A 452 -1.90 19.61 9.22
N GLU A 453 -2.70 20.36 8.45
CA GLU A 453 -2.74 21.83 8.49
C GLU A 453 -3.14 22.37 9.87
N LYS A 454 -4.06 21.69 10.57
CA LYS A 454 -4.53 22.11 11.90
C LYS A 454 -3.55 21.77 13.03
N THR A 455 -2.49 20.99 12.77
CA THR A 455 -1.49 20.70 13.81
C THR A 455 -0.78 21.99 14.28
N PRO A 456 -0.57 22.16 15.60
CA PRO A 456 0.14 23.34 16.11
C PRO A 456 1.59 23.36 15.64
N THR A 457 2.03 24.49 15.09
CA THR A 457 3.45 24.67 14.74
C THR A 457 4.31 24.63 16.00
N LEU A 458 5.41 23.88 15.95
CA LEU A 458 6.39 23.80 17.03
C LEU A 458 7.11 25.15 17.18
N LEU A 459 6.57 26.04 18.01
CA LEU A 459 7.31 27.19 18.48
C LEU A 459 8.30 26.73 19.56
N MET A 460 9.40 26.09 19.15
CA MET A 460 10.58 26.05 20.02
C MET A 460 11.10 27.48 20.11
N LYS A 461 10.88 28.15 21.25
CA LYS A 461 11.61 29.38 21.59
C LYS A 461 13.09 29.07 21.44
N PRO A 462 13.88 29.90 20.71
CA PRO A 462 15.31 29.65 20.57
C PRO A 462 15.92 29.57 21.97
N GLN A 463 16.47 28.41 22.32
CA GLN A 463 17.37 28.32 23.45
C GLN A 463 18.52 29.26 23.12
N ARG A 464 18.71 30.30 23.95
CA ARG A 464 19.98 31.03 23.99
C ARG A 464 21.06 29.98 24.11
N LEU A 465 21.90 29.86 23.08
CA LEU A 465 23.20 29.23 23.22
C LEU A 465 23.89 29.95 24.38
N LEU A 466 23.94 29.31 25.54
CA LEU A 466 24.85 29.73 26.59
C LEU A 466 26.25 29.48 26.02
N GLN A 467 26.86 30.54 25.51
CA GLN A 467 28.30 30.60 25.34
C GLN A 467 28.88 30.58 26.76
N ASP A 468 29.15 29.38 27.27
CA ASP A 468 29.97 29.23 28.46
C ASP A 468 31.40 29.65 28.09
N ASN A 469 31.78 30.82 28.60
CA ASN A 469 33.14 31.34 28.63
C ASN A 469 34.04 30.37 29.39
N TYR A 470 34.76 29.50 28.68
CA TYR A 470 36.01 28.93 29.18
C TYR A 470 37.18 29.70 28.55
N GLN A 471 37.51 30.84 29.17
CA GLN A 471 38.86 31.38 29.10
C GLN A 471 39.35 31.69 30.51
N SER A 472 40.64 31.35 30.73
CA SER A 472 41.50 31.79 31.83
C SER A 472 41.44 31.02 33.15
N ILE A 473 42.16 29.88 33.22
CA ILE A 473 43.02 29.57 34.37
C ILE A 473 44.33 28.97 33.85
N TYR A 474 45.29 29.83 33.52
CA TYR A 474 46.72 29.55 33.59
C TYR A 474 47.43 30.87 33.86
N GLN A 475 47.64 31.20 35.13
CA GLN A 475 48.80 31.96 35.62
C GLN A 475 48.73 32.12 37.16
N VAL A 476 49.88 31.87 37.80
CA VAL A 476 50.28 32.27 39.18
C VAL A 476 49.88 31.32 40.33
N LEU A 477 50.64 30.22 40.53
CA LEU A 477 51.74 30.10 41.51
C LEU A 477 52.38 28.70 41.44
#